data_AF-A0A3B8WEH8-F1
#
_entry.id   AF-A0A3B8WEH8-F1
#
_cell.length_a   1.000
_cell.length_b   1.000
_cell.length_c   1.000
_cell.angle_alpha   90.00
_cell.angle_beta   90.00
_cell.angle_gamma   90.00
#
_symmetry.space_group_name_H-M   'P 1'
#
loop_
_entity.id
_entity.type
_entity.pdbx_description
1 polymer ?
#
loop_
_entity_poly.entity_id
_entity_poly.type
_entity_poly.pdbx_seq_one_letter_code
_entity_poly.pdbx_strand_id
1 'polypeptide(L)'
;MPAKYKEYKDAHPATLAGEVLEFWKKENIFEQSVSLREGAETFTFYEGPPSANGTPGIHHVMARTVKDIFCRFKTLQGYQVKRKGGWDTHGLPVELQVEKELGITKDDIGKKISI
;
A
#
# COMPACT_ATOMS: atom_id res chain seq x y z
N MET A 1 -2.59 -24.90 34.77
CA MET A 1 -3.72 -25.35 33.93
C MET A 1 -3.34 -25.11 32.48
N PRO A 2 -3.54 -26.06 31.55
CA PRO A 2 -3.24 -25.80 30.14
C PRO A 2 -4.15 -24.66 29.65
N ALA A 3 -3.57 -23.70 28.94
CA ALA A 3 -4.31 -22.59 28.38
C ALA A 3 -5.39 -23.14 27.43
N LYS A 4 -6.66 -22.83 27.69
CA LYS A 4 -7.76 -23.16 26.78
C LYS A 4 -7.56 -22.39 25.48
N TYR A 5 -7.62 -23.08 24.34
CA TYR A 5 -7.61 -22.45 23.03
C TYR A 5 -8.82 -21.53 22.86
N LYS A 6 -8.63 -20.41 22.17
CA LYS A 6 -9.73 -19.49 21.84
C LYS A 6 -10.58 -20.14 20.74
N GLU A 7 -11.78 -20.57 21.10
CA GLU A 7 -12.76 -21.11 20.16
C GLU A 7 -13.56 -19.97 19.53
N TYR A 8 -13.71 -20.01 18.20
CA TYR A 8 -14.54 -19.08 17.44
C TYR A 8 -15.72 -19.86 16.87
N LYS A 9 -16.91 -19.69 17.46
CA LYS A 9 -18.12 -20.43 17.05
C LYS A 9 -18.73 -19.88 15.75
N ASP A 10 -18.60 -18.57 15.54
CA ASP A 10 -19.00 -17.86 14.33
C ASP A 10 -17.83 -17.01 13.85
N ALA A 11 -17.15 -17.45 12.80
CA ALA A 11 -15.98 -16.75 12.26
C ALA A 11 -16.45 -15.62 11.33
N HIS A 12 -16.19 -14.38 11.72
CA HIS A 12 -16.34 -13.19 10.86
C HIS A 12 -14.95 -12.72 10.41
N PRO A 13 -14.49 -13.07 9.18
CA PRO A 13 -13.13 -12.80 8.75
C PRO A 13 -12.78 -11.32 8.73
N ALA A 14 -13.73 -10.44 8.42
CA ALA A 14 -13.52 -9.00 8.43
C ALA A 14 -13.24 -8.48 9.85
N THR A 15 -14.01 -8.94 10.85
CA THR A 15 -13.81 -8.59 12.26
C THR A 15 -12.46 -9.12 12.75
N LEU A 16 -12.15 -10.39 12.45
CA LEU A 16 -10.88 -11.00 12.83
C LEU A 16 -9.68 -10.28 12.19
N ALA A 17 -9.77 -9.94 10.91
CA ALA A 17 -8.72 -9.18 10.21
C ALA A 17 -8.54 -7.78 10.83
N GLY A 18 -9.62 -7.14 11.26
CA GLY A 18 -9.59 -5.89 12.01
C GLY A 18 -8.85 -6.03 13.35
N GLU A 19 -9.18 -7.05 14.14
CA GLU A 19 -8.50 -7.34 15.43
C GLU A 19 -6.99 -7.57 15.22
N VAL A 20 -6.62 -8.36 14.22
CA VAL A 20 -5.21 -8.65 13.89
C VAL A 20 -4.48 -7.39 13.42
N LEU A 21 -5.12 -6.55 12.61
CA LEU A 21 -4.55 -5.29 12.14
C LEU A 21 -4.27 -4.34 13.32
N GLU A 22 -5.20 -4.22 14.26
CA GLU A 22 -5.01 -3.38 15.45
C GLU A 22 -3.90 -3.91 16.35
N PHE A 23 -3.81 -5.23 16.52
CA PHE A 23 -2.68 -5.87 17.19
C PHE A 23 -1.35 -5.54 16.49
N TRP A 24 -1.28 -5.67 15.15
CA TRP A 24 -0.06 -5.35 14.39
C TRP A 24 0.37 -3.89 14.53
N LYS A 25 -0.57 -2.95 14.52
CA LYS A 25 -0.28 -1.52 14.73
C LYS A 25 0.21 -1.25 16.14
N LYS A 26 -0.51 -1.75 17.16
CA LYS A 26 -0.17 -1.53 18.58
C LYS A 26 1.25 -2.01 18.90
N GLU A 27 1.61 -3.18 18.38
CA GLU A 27 2.90 -3.80 18.64
C GLU A 27 3.97 -3.41 17.59
N ASN A 28 3.67 -2.54 16.61
CA ASN A 28 4.61 -2.16 15.54
C ASN A 28 5.24 -3.38 14.81
N ILE A 29 4.41 -4.38 14.49
CA ILE A 29 4.87 -5.68 13.97
C ILE A 29 5.58 -5.53 12.62
N PHE A 30 5.16 -4.57 11.78
CA PHE A 30 5.81 -4.33 10.51
C PHE A 30 7.26 -3.86 10.71
N GLU A 31 7.47 -2.85 11.55
CA GLU A 31 8.78 -2.29 11.87
C GLU A 31 9.68 -3.34 12.52
N GLN A 32 9.14 -4.12 13.46
CA GLN A 32 9.85 -5.25 14.07
C GLN A 32 10.30 -6.27 13.02
N SER A 33 9.45 -6.59 12.04
CA SER A 33 9.80 -7.57 10.99
C SER A 33 11.00 -7.15 10.14
N VAL A 34 11.27 -5.83 10.06
CA VAL A 34 12.42 -5.27 9.34
C VAL A 34 13.64 -5.13 10.26
N SER A 35 13.45 -4.66 11.51
CA SER A 35 14.55 -4.43 12.45
C SER A 35 15.15 -5.72 13.03
N LEU A 36 14.34 -6.77 13.20
CA LEU A 36 14.81 -8.11 13.58
C LEU A 36 15.70 -8.78 12.51
N ARG A 37 15.87 -8.13 11.35
CA ARG A 37 16.70 -8.56 10.24
C ARG A 37 17.82 -7.56 9.94
N GLU A 38 18.14 -6.65 10.86
CA GLU A 38 19.25 -5.72 10.67
C GLU A 38 20.57 -6.47 10.43
N GLY A 39 21.31 -6.08 9.39
CA GLY A 39 22.55 -6.74 8.96
C GLY A 39 22.37 -8.00 8.10
N ALA A 40 21.14 -8.49 7.89
CA ALA A 40 20.87 -9.59 6.97
C ALA A 40 20.95 -9.16 5.49
N GLU A 41 21.01 -10.13 4.57
CA GLU A 41 20.99 -9.85 3.14
C GLU A 41 19.71 -9.08 2.76
N THR A 42 19.87 -7.99 2.01
CA THR A 42 18.75 -7.12 1.64
C THR A 42 18.07 -7.65 0.38
N PHE A 43 16.74 -7.80 0.44
CA PHE A 43 15.91 -7.95 -0.75
C PHE A 43 15.22 -6.61 -1.05
N THR A 44 15.65 -5.95 -2.13
CA THR A 44 15.10 -4.67 -2.57
C THR A 44 13.89 -4.88 -3.46
N PHE A 45 12.76 -4.30 -3.07
CA PHE A 45 11.52 -4.31 -3.83
C PHE A 45 11.20 -2.89 -4.34
N TYR A 46 10.85 -2.79 -5.64
CA TYR A 46 10.41 -1.55 -6.25
C TYR A 46 8.90 -1.57 -6.49
N GLU A 47 8.21 -0.63 -5.85
CA GLU A 47 6.79 -0.39 -6.06
C GLU A 47 6.64 0.62 -7.20
N GLY A 48 5.96 0.23 -8.28
CA GLY A 48 5.57 1.18 -9.32
C GLY A 48 4.59 2.19 -8.73
N PRO A 49 4.94 3.48 -8.63
CA PRO A 49 4.13 4.45 -7.91
C PRO A 49 2.78 4.65 -8.60
N PRO A 50 1.64 4.49 -7.91
CA PRO A 50 0.34 4.88 -8.49
C PRO A 50 0.29 6.39 -8.72
N SER A 51 -0.41 6.81 -9.77
CA SER A 51 -0.73 8.22 -9.98
C SER A 51 -1.69 8.72 -8.90
N ALA A 52 -1.41 9.89 -8.32
CA ALA A 52 -2.18 10.47 -7.23
C ALA A 52 -3.42 11.25 -7.72
N ASN A 53 -4.26 10.65 -8.57
CA ASN A 53 -5.38 11.33 -9.24
C ASN A 53 -6.76 10.67 -9.03
N GLY A 54 -6.86 9.61 -8.21
CA GLY A 54 -8.13 8.91 -8.00
C GLY A 54 -8.08 7.83 -6.92
N THR A 55 -9.25 7.23 -6.65
CA THR A 55 -9.39 6.14 -5.68
C THR A 55 -8.91 4.80 -6.27
N PRO A 56 -8.36 3.90 -5.44
CA PRO A 56 -7.86 2.62 -5.92
C PRO A 56 -9.01 1.68 -6.32
N GLY A 57 -9.02 1.25 -7.59
CA GLY A 57 -9.83 0.13 -8.07
C GLY A 57 -9.31 -1.27 -7.67
N ILE A 58 -10.11 -2.31 -7.95
CA ILE A 58 -9.82 -3.72 -7.58
C ILE A 58 -8.47 -4.24 -8.13
N HIS A 59 -8.05 -3.76 -9.29
CA HIS A 59 -6.75 -4.12 -9.88
C HIS A 59 -5.58 -3.64 -9.02
N HIS A 60 -5.71 -2.49 -8.33
CA HIS A 60 -4.69 -2.04 -7.37
C HIS A 60 -4.60 -2.98 -6.17
N VAL A 61 -5.74 -3.47 -5.68
CA VAL A 61 -5.78 -4.41 -4.55
C VAL A 61 -5.04 -5.69 -4.95
N MET A 62 -5.40 -6.29 -6.09
CA MET A 62 -4.76 -7.52 -6.58
C MET A 62 -3.25 -7.36 -6.75
N ALA A 63 -2.81 -6.29 -7.42
CA ALA A 63 -1.38 -6.03 -7.63
C ALA A 63 -0.63 -5.86 -6.30
N ARG A 64 -1.20 -5.10 -5.35
CA ARG A 64 -0.60 -4.88 -4.02
C ARG A 64 -0.55 -6.16 -3.19
N THR A 65 -1.57 -7.02 -3.26
CA THR A 65 -1.59 -8.31 -2.58
C THR A 65 -0.44 -9.20 -3.04
N VAL A 66 -0.24 -9.35 -4.35
CA VAL A 66 0.86 -10.17 -4.89
C VAL A 66 2.22 -9.60 -4.46
N LYS A 67 2.42 -8.28 -4.61
CA LYS A 67 3.65 -7.58 -4.21
C LYS A 67 3.98 -7.81 -2.72
N ASP A 68 2.98 -7.69 -1.83
CA ASP A 68 3.17 -7.87 -0.38
C ASP A 68 3.46 -9.33 0.00
N ILE A 69 2.81 -10.31 -0.63
CA ILE A 69 3.04 -11.74 -0.39
C ILE A 69 4.52 -12.09 -0.60
N PHE A 70 5.13 -11.65 -1.71
CA PHE A 70 6.54 -11.92 -1.98
C PHE A 70 7.48 -11.21 -0.99
N CYS A 71 7.15 -9.98 -0.59
CA CYS A 71 7.91 -9.28 0.43
C CYS A 71 7.90 -10.04 1.77
N ARG A 72 6.73 -10.55 2.19
CA ARG A 72 6.61 -11.39 3.40
C ARG A 72 7.36 -12.70 3.27
N PHE A 73 7.21 -13.37 2.14
CA PHE A 73 7.94 -14.61 1.85
C PHE A 73 9.45 -14.41 1.98
N LYS A 74 9.99 -13.32 1.40
CA LYS A 74 11.42 -12.99 1.53
C LYS A 74 11.84 -12.68 2.96
N THR A 75 11.04 -11.95 3.73
CA THR A 75 11.30 -11.74 5.17
C THR A 75 11.36 -13.07 5.94
N LEU A 76 10.47 -14.03 5.62
CA LEU A 76 10.46 -15.37 6.22
C LEU A 76 11.67 -16.21 5.80
N GLN A 77 12.22 -16.00 4.60
CA GLN A 77 13.47 -16.60 4.15
C GLN A 77 14.73 -15.99 4.80
N GLY A 78 14.58 -14.99 5.67
CA GLY A 78 15.68 -14.38 6.43
C GLY A 78 16.22 -13.08 5.85
N TYR A 79 15.68 -12.59 4.73
CA TYR A 79 16.11 -11.33 4.13
C TYR A 79 15.61 -10.11 4.92
N GLN A 80 16.40 -9.05 4.93
CA GLN A 80 15.90 -7.73 5.30
C GLN A 80 15.13 -7.11 4.13
N VAL A 81 13.85 -6.82 4.33
CA VAL A 81 12.97 -6.29 3.26
C VAL A 81 12.44 -4.92 3.66
N LYS A 82 13.13 -3.85 3.23
CA LYS A 82 12.67 -2.47 3.43
C LYS A 82 11.64 -2.14 2.35
N ARG A 83 10.41 -1.82 2.76
CA ARG A 83 9.28 -1.58 1.83
C ARG A 83 8.96 -0.09 1.80
N LYS A 84 8.99 0.50 0.61
CA LYS A 84 8.65 1.90 0.38
C LYS A 84 7.65 2.01 -0.76
N GLY A 85 6.57 2.74 -0.51
CA GLY A 85 5.66 3.18 -1.56
C GLY A 85 6.10 4.52 -2.13
N GLY A 86 5.62 4.85 -3.32
CA GLY A 86 5.78 6.16 -3.93
C GLY A 86 4.46 6.66 -4.51
N TRP A 87 4.46 7.89 -5.00
CA TRP A 87 3.36 8.49 -5.71
C TRP A 87 3.88 9.13 -6.98
N ASP A 88 3.18 8.91 -8.08
CA ASP A 88 3.42 9.63 -9.32
C ASP A 88 2.50 10.86 -9.34
N THR A 89 3.10 12.03 -9.33
CA THR A 89 2.40 13.30 -9.07
C THR A 89 2.43 14.25 -10.26
N HIS A 90 3.06 13.87 -11.37
CA HIS A 90 3.21 14.71 -12.55
C HIS A 90 2.52 14.10 -13.78
N GLY A 91 2.44 14.92 -14.84
CA GLY A 91 2.01 14.50 -16.16
C GLY A 91 0.49 14.56 -16.38
N LEU A 92 0.12 14.20 -17.61
CA LEU A 92 -1.24 14.35 -18.13
C LEU A 92 -2.35 13.76 -17.25
N PRO A 93 -2.19 12.59 -16.59
CA PRO A 93 -3.27 12.06 -15.75
C PRO A 93 -3.66 12.96 -14.58
N VAL A 94 -2.72 13.76 -14.06
CA VAL A 94 -2.97 14.73 -12.99
C VAL A 94 -3.51 16.03 -13.58
N GLU A 95 -2.86 16.53 -14.64
CA GLU A 95 -3.25 17.78 -15.32
C GLU A 95 -4.70 17.74 -15.81
N LEU A 96 -5.10 16.65 -16.48
CA LEU A 96 -6.47 16.48 -17.00
C LEU A 96 -7.52 16.42 -15.88
N GLN A 97 -7.17 15.90 -14.71
CA GLN A 97 -8.07 15.84 -13.56
C GLN A 97 -8.28 17.25 -12.97
N VAL A 98 -7.21 18.05 -12.86
CA VAL A 98 -7.29 19.46 -12.44
C VAL A 98 -8.08 20.29 -13.45
N GLU A 99 -7.82 20.14 -14.75
CA GLU A 99 -8.58 20.81 -15.81
C GLU A 99 -10.08 20.50 -15.69
N LYS A 100 -10.43 19.23 -15.48
CA LYS A 100 -11.82 18.78 -15.30
C LYS A 100 -12.47 19.40 -14.06
N GLU A 101 -11.76 19.45 -12.93
CA GLU A 101 -12.28 20.05 -11.68
C GLU A 101 -12.48 21.56 -11.79
N LEU A 102 -11.64 22.24 -12.57
CA LEU A 102 -11.73 23.68 -12.83
C LEU A 102 -12.64 24.03 -14.01
N GLY A 103 -13.20 23.04 -14.71
CA GLY A 103 -14.02 23.26 -15.91
C GLY A 103 -13.24 23.85 -17.09
N ILE A 104 -11.91 23.65 -17.13
CA ILE A 104 -11.02 24.12 -18.18
C ILE A 104 -11.08 23.13 -19.34
N THR A 105 -11.26 23.65 -20.55
CA THR A 105 -11.17 22.87 -21.78
C THR A 105 -9.89 23.20 -22.53
N LYS A 106 -9.49 22.33 -23.46
CA LYS A 106 -8.33 22.58 -24.33
C LYS A 106 -8.43 23.92 -25.09
N ASP A 107 -9.64 24.38 -25.40
CA ASP A 107 -9.85 25.64 -26.10
C ASP A 107 -9.61 26.87 -25.22
N ASP A 108 -9.63 26.73 -23.89
CA ASP A 108 -9.38 27.83 -22.96
C ASP A 108 -7.88 28.10 -22.80
N ILE A 109 -7.03 27.09 -23.02
CA ILE A 109 -5.57 27.14 -22.88
C ILE A 109 -4.96 27.99 -24.01
N GLY A 110 -4.17 28.99 -23.64
CA GLY A 110 -3.54 29.94 -24.57
C GLY A 110 -4.48 31.02 -25.12
N LYS A 111 -5.77 31.00 -24.72
CA LYS A 111 -6.75 32.05 -25.07
C LYS A 111 -7.27 32.79 -23.85
N LYS A 112 -7.94 32.07 -22.95
CA LYS A 112 -8.51 32.63 -21.71
C LYS A 112 -7.58 32.45 -20.51
N ILE A 113 -6.77 31.40 -20.56
CA ILE A 113 -5.84 31.03 -19.50
C ILE A 113 -4.44 30.97 -20.12
N SER A 114 -3.53 31.81 -19.63
CA SER A 114 -2.11 31.70 -20.00
C SER A 114 -1.46 30.59 -19.19
N ILE A 115 -0.56 29.86 -19.83
CA ILE A 115 0.46 29.05 -19.16
C ILE A 115 1.55 30.00 -18.66
#